data_AF-A0A3N5J6J0-F1
#
_entry.id   AF-A0A3N5J6J0-F1
#
_cell.length_a   1.000
_cell.length_b   1.000
_cell.length_c   1.000
_cell.angle_alpha   90.00
_cell.angle_beta   90.00
_cell.angle_gamma   90.00
#
_symmetry.space_group_name_H-M   'P 1'
#
loop_
_entity.id
_entity.type
_entity.pdbx_description
1 polymer ?
#
loop_
_entity_poly.entity_id
_entity_poly.type
_entity_poly.pdbx_seq_one_letter_code
_entity_poly.pdbx_strand_id
1 'polypeptide(L)'
;KLGQMVEGSVAAGFGPHKEETVLRYCRECEVKEACWGGCPKHRFATTPDGEPGLHYLCPGYKKFFRHIRKYLRGMATLLENDLPASYVMEAVKGPLIIRKDTADIPD
;
A
#
# COMPACT_ATOMS: atom_id res chain seq x y z
N LYS A 1 -1.65 26.21 -14.35
CA LYS A 1 -0.52 25.61 -13.58
C LYS A 1 -0.82 24.14 -13.28
N LEU A 2 0.18 23.28 -13.10
CA LEU A 2 -0.01 21.84 -12.84
C LEU A 2 -0.99 21.55 -11.69
N GLY A 3 -0.95 22.32 -10.59
CA GLY A 3 -1.86 22.15 -9.46
C GLY A 3 -3.35 22.21 -9.83
N GLN A 4 -3.73 23.16 -10.71
CA GLN A 4 -5.12 23.31 -11.16
C GLN A 4 -5.61 22.12 -12.01
N MET A 5 -4.69 21.46 -12.73
CA MET A 5 -5.03 20.25 -13.50
C MET A 5 -5.26 19.05 -12.58
N VAL A 6 -4.48 18.95 -11.51
CA VAL A 6 -4.65 17.91 -10.48
C VAL A 6 -5.97 18.12 -9.74
N GLU A 7 -6.24 19.34 -9.28
CA GLU A 7 -7.49 19.71 -8.60
C GLU A 7 -8.71 19.43 -9.48
N GLY A 8 -8.67 19.85 -10.75
CA GLY A 8 -9.74 19.57 -11.71
C GLY A 8 -9.95 18.07 -11.96
N SER A 9 -8.88 17.28 -12.03
CA SER A 9 -8.98 15.82 -12.19
C SER A 9 -9.62 15.15 -10.97
N VAL A 10 -9.25 15.58 -9.76
CA VAL A 10 -9.82 15.06 -8.51
C VAL A 10 -11.31 15.43 -8.42
N ALA A 11 -11.64 16.69 -8.71
CA ALA A 11 -13.02 17.18 -8.74
C ALA A 11 -13.89 16.44 -9.77
N ALA A 12 -13.30 16.00 -10.88
CA ALA A 12 -13.95 15.16 -11.88
C ALA A 12 -14.08 13.67 -11.48
N GLY A 13 -13.75 13.30 -10.23
CA GLY A 13 -13.93 11.95 -9.70
C GLY A 13 -12.71 11.03 -9.81
N PHE A 14 -11.53 11.55 -10.20
CA PHE A 14 -10.30 10.76 -10.16
C PHE A 14 -9.89 10.46 -8.71
N GLY A 15 -9.86 9.19 -8.34
CA GLY A 15 -9.66 8.74 -6.95
C GLY A 15 -10.90 8.00 -6.46
N PRO A 16 -12.01 8.69 -6.15
CA PRO A 16 -13.26 8.08 -5.72
C PRO A 16 -13.75 6.95 -6.64
N HIS A 17 -13.72 7.16 -7.96
CA HIS A 17 -14.11 6.12 -8.93
C HIS A 17 -13.18 4.90 -8.94
N LYS A 18 -11.94 5.01 -8.45
CA LYS A 18 -11.04 3.85 -8.37
C LYS A 18 -11.48 2.87 -7.29
N GLU A 19 -12.07 3.38 -6.21
CA GLU A 19 -12.55 2.61 -5.07
C GLU A 19 -13.91 1.96 -5.36
N GLU A 20 -14.81 2.71 -6.00
CA GLU A 20 -16.14 2.24 -6.40
C GLU A 20 -16.08 1.08 -7.43
N THR A 21 -15.04 1.06 -8.27
CA THR A 21 -14.84 0.07 -9.34
C THR A 21 -13.96 -1.12 -8.96
N VAL A 22 -13.73 -1.34 -7.65
CA VAL A 22 -12.92 -2.49 -7.21
C VAL A 22 -13.72 -3.79 -7.36
N LEU A 23 -13.25 -4.65 -8.27
CA LEU A 23 -13.76 -5.99 -8.56
C LEU A 23 -13.88 -6.87 -7.31
N ARG A 24 -14.76 -7.88 -7.32
CA ARG A 24 -14.92 -8.82 -6.20
C ARG A 24 -13.60 -9.50 -5.86
N TYR A 25 -12.87 -9.99 -6.87
CA TYR A 25 -11.57 -10.63 -6.70
C TYR A 25 -10.55 -9.75 -5.95
N CYS A 26 -10.63 -8.43 -6.13
CA CYS A 26 -9.77 -7.47 -5.43
C CYS A 26 -10.27 -7.14 -4.02
N ARG A 27 -11.58 -7.18 -3.76
CA ARG A 27 -12.16 -6.94 -2.41
C ARG A 27 -11.74 -8.01 -1.41
N GLU A 28 -11.62 -9.25 -1.87
CA GLU A 28 -11.19 -10.41 -1.06
C GLU A 28 -9.67 -10.61 -1.05
N CYS A 29 -8.91 -9.73 -1.72
CA CYS A 29 -7.47 -9.89 -1.88
C CYS A 29 -6.71 -9.42 -0.62
N GLU A 30 -5.80 -10.27 -0.11
CA GLU A 30 -4.97 -9.99 1.07
C GLU A 30 -4.06 -8.74 0.97
N VAL A 31 -3.79 -8.25 -0.25
CA VAL A 31 -2.96 -7.05 -0.51
C VAL A 31 -3.78 -5.86 -1.02
N LYS A 32 -5.12 -5.91 -0.92
CA LYS A 32 -6.01 -4.86 -1.41
C LYS A 32 -5.62 -3.50 -0.86
N GLU A 33 -5.35 -3.39 0.44
CA GLU A 33 -5.05 -2.11 1.09
C GLU A 33 -3.75 -1.45 0.58
N ALA A 34 -2.81 -2.25 0.05
CA ALA A 34 -1.58 -1.74 -0.53
C ALA A 34 -1.70 -1.39 -2.03
N CYS A 35 -2.64 -2.02 -2.73
CA CYS A 35 -2.72 -1.99 -4.20
C CYS A 35 -3.96 -1.26 -4.73
N TRP A 36 -5.10 -1.38 -4.06
CA TRP A 36 -6.42 -0.87 -4.45
C TRP A 36 -6.82 -1.20 -5.90
N GLY A 37 -6.43 -2.39 -6.37
CA GLY A 37 -6.69 -2.84 -7.75
C GLY A 37 -5.83 -2.14 -8.81
N GLY A 38 -4.79 -1.41 -8.41
CA GLY A 38 -3.85 -0.72 -9.29
C GLY A 38 -4.49 0.39 -10.13
N CYS A 39 -3.72 0.90 -11.09
CA CYS A 39 -4.17 1.98 -11.98
C CYS A 39 -5.27 1.47 -12.93
N PRO A 40 -6.43 2.15 -13.05
CA PRO A 40 -7.50 1.77 -13.97
C PRO A 40 -7.05 1.61 -15.42
N LYS A 41 -6.09 2.43 -15.88
CA LYS A 41 -5.50 2.32 -17.23
C LYS A 41 -4.93 0.92 -17.52
N HIS A 42 -4.47 0.21 -16.49
CA HIS A 42 -3.84 -1.11 -16.63
C HIS A 42 -4.78 -2.26 -16.24
N ARG A 43 -6.09 -1.99 -16.08
CA ARG A 43 -7.12 -2.97 -15.73
C ARG A 43 -7.73 -3.59 -17.00
N PHE A 44 -6.95 -4.41 -17.70
CA PHE A 44 -7.36 -5.05 -18.96
C PHE A 44 -7.18 -6.57 -18.98
N ALA A 45 -6.75 -7.18 -17.86
CA ALA A 45 -6.72 -8.64 -17.72
C ALA A 45 -8.05 -9.17 -17.16
N THR A 46 -8.21 -10.49 -17.16
CA THR A 46 -9.36 -11.18 -16.58
C THR A 46 -8.94 -11.84 -15.27
N THR A 47 -9.85 -11.83 -14.28
CA THR A 47 -9.65 -12.54 -13.02
C THR A 47 -9.70 -14.07 -13.21
N PRO A 48 -9.20 -14.87 -12.25
CA PRO A 48 -9.31 -16.32 -12.32
C PRO A 48 -10.75 -16.84 -12.38
N ASP A 49 -11.71 -16.09 -11.84
CA ASP A 49 -13.15 -16.37 -11.88
C ASP A 49 -13.87 -15.78 -13.10
N GLY A 50 -13.13 -15.19 -14.06
CA GLY A 50 -13.67 -14.74 -15.34
C GLY A 50 -14.16 -13.28 -15.40
N GLU A 51 -14.05 -12.51 -14.31
CA GLU A 51 -14.43 -11.09 -14.25
C GLU A 51 -13.37 -10.23 -15.00
N PRO A 52 -13.77 -9.37 -15.96
CA PRO A 52 -12.84 -8.47 -16.63
C PRO A 52 -12.38 -7.32 -15.72
N GLY A 53 -11.28 -6.67 -16.07
CA GLY A 53 -10.80 -5.47 -15.37
C GLY A 53 -9.76 -5.73 -14.29
N LEU A 54 -9.13 -6.92 -14.29
CA LEU A 54 -8.00 -7.19 -13.41
C LEU A 54 -6.78 -6.37 -13.87
N HIS A 55 -6.06 -5.79 -12.92
CA HIS A 55 -4.79 -5.14 -13.22
C HIS A 55 -3.80 -6.16 -13.82
N TYR A 56 -3.22 -5.85 -14.97
CA TYR A 56 -2.33 -6.78 -15.70
C TYR A 56 -1.20 -7.34 -14.85
N LEU A 57 -0.61 -6.52 -13.96
CA LEU A 57 0.46 -6.95 -13.05
C LEU A 57 -0.04 -7.52 -11.71
N CYS A 58 -1.31 -7.89 -11.58
CA CYS A 58 -1.87 -8.41 -10.32
C CYS A 58 -1.03 -9.54 -9.69
N PRO A 59 -0.57 -10.58 -10.43
CA PRO A 59 0.25 -11.64 -9.85
C PRO A 59 1.58 -11.12 -9.28
N GLY A 60 2.22 -10.18 -10.00
CA GLY A 60 3.45 -9.53 -9.56
C GLY A 60 3.25 -8.69 -8.31
N TYR A 61 2.17 -7.89 -8.26
CA TYR A 61 1.82 -7.08 -7.10
C TYR A 61 1.52 -7.95 -5.88
N LYS A 62 0.77 -9.05 -6.04
CA LYS A 62 0.55 -10.03 -4.96
C LYS A 62 1.86 -10.58 -4.40
N LYS A 63 2.82 -10.93 -5.27
CA LYS A 63 4.14 -11.42 -4.81
C LYS A 63 4.93 -10.32 -4.10
N PHE A 64 4.99 -9.13 -4.69
CA PHE A 64 5.73 -8.00 -4.17
C PHE A 64 5.22 -7.56 -2.79
N PHE A 65 3.94 -7.24 -2.67
CA PHE A 65 3.36 -6.73 -1.41
C PHE A 65 3.40 -7.75 -0.28
N ARG A 66 3.21 -9.05 -0.56
CA ARG A 66 3.43 -10.11 0.44
C ARG A 66 4.87 -10.15 0.95
N HIS A 67 5.85 -9.93 0.08
CA HIS A 67 7.26 -9.95 0.44
C HIS A 67 7.63 -8.72 1.28
N ILE A 68 7.24 -7.53 0.84
CA ILE A 68 7.68 -6.29 1.47
C ILE A 68 6.94 -5.93 2.77
N ARG A 69 5.76 -6.50 3.02
CA ARG A 69 4.89 -6.12 4.16
C ARG A 69 5.60 -6.10 5.51
N LYS A 70 6.49 -7.07 5.76
CA LYS A 70 7.20 -7.19 7.05
C LYS A 70 8.23 -6.05 7.24
N TYR A 71 8.89 -5.64 6.16
CA TYR A 71 9.85 -4.54 6.18
C TYR A 71 9.14 -3.20 6.28
N LEU A 72 8.04 -3.00 5.54
CA LEU A 72 7.21 -1.80 5.66
C LEU A 72 6.64 -1.63 7.07
N ARG A 73 6.20 -2.73 7.70
CA ARG A 73 5.77 -2.69 9.10
C ARG A 73 6.91 -2.28 10.03
N GLY A 74 8.10 -2.86 9.86
CA GLY A 74 9.28 -2.46 10.63
C GLY A 74 9.63 -0.98 10.43
N MET A 75 9.59 -0.47 9.21
CA MET A 75 9.81 0.95 8.91
C MET A 75 8.75 1.84 9.54
N ALA A 76 7.47 1.47 9.46
CA ALA A 76 6.38 2.22 10.07
C ALA A 76 6.54 2.30 11.60
N THR A 77 6.82 1.17 12.26
CA THR A 77 7.11 1.14 13.70
C THR A 77 8.31 2.00 14.05
N LEU A 78 9.38 2.05 13.25
CA LEU A 78 10.51 2.95 13.50
C LEU A 78 10.10 4.43 13.43
N LEU A 79 9.36 4.80 12.39
CA LEU A 79 8.90 6.18 12.19
C LEU A 79 7.90 6.62 13.27
N GLU A 80 7.02 5.73 13.73
CA GLU A 80 6.09 5.97 14.86
C GLU A 80 6.81 6.20 16.20
N ASN A 81 8.11 5.90 16.26
CA ASN A 81 8.96 6.07 17.43
C ASN A 81 10.10 7.07 17.18
N ASP A 82 9.96 7.94 16.18
CA ASP A 82 10.94 8.97 15.82
C ASP A 82 12.35 8.41 15.50
N LEU A 83 12.41 7.15 15.06
CA LEU A 83 13.65 6.49 14.65
C LEU A 83 13.80 6.47 13.11
N PRO A 84 15.05 6.48 12.61
CA PRO A 84 15.29 6.35 11.17
C PRO A 84 14.74 5.04 10.60
N ALA A 85 13.93 5.12 9.54
CA ALA A 85 13.42 3.94 8.83
C ALA A 85 14.54 3.01 8.33
N SER A 86 15.75 3.53 8.10
CA SER A 86 16.93 2.76 7.70
C SER A 86 17.34 1.69 8.72
N TYR A 87 16.94 1.82 10.00
CA TYR A 87 17.20 0.80 11.02
C TYR A 87 16.47 -0.52 10.74
N VAL A 88 15.53 -0.54 9.79
CA VAL A 88 14.96 -1.79 9.27
C VAL A 88 16.05 -2.76 8.77
N MET A 89 17.19 -2.25 8.30
CA MET A 89 18.32 -3.06 7.86
C MET A 89 18.99 -3.82 9.01
N GLU A 90 18.98 -3.28 10.22
CA GLU A 90 19.45 -3.99 11.42
C GLU A 90 18.47 -5.07 11.85
N ALA A 91 17.17 -4.82 11.68
CA ALA A 91 16.12 -5.82 11.91
C ALA A 91 16.18 -7.02 10.93
N VAL A 92 16.87 -6.87 9.79
CA VAL A 92 17.16 -8.00 8.88
C VAL A 92 18.28 -8.89 9.43
N LYS A 93 19.25 -8.29 10.14
CA LYS A 93 20.42 -9.00 10.68
C LYS A 93 20.09 -9.72 12.00
N GLY A 94 19.11 -9.23 12.75
CA GLY A 94 18.65 -9.83 14.00
C GLY A 94 17.52 -9.04 14.66
N PRO A 95 17.05 -9.45 15.84
CA PRO A 95 16.01 -8.73 16.57
C PRO A 95 16.45 -7.29 16.93
N LEU A 96 15.63 -6.31 16.58
CA LEU A 96 15.83 -4.91 16.96
C LEU A 96 14.96 -4.58 18.17
N ILE A 97 15.56 -4.10 19.26
CA ILE A 97 14.85 -3.68 20.47
C ILE A 97 14.76 -2.16 20.48
N ILE A 98 13.54 -1.63 20.37
CA ILE A 98 13.26 -0.19 20.54
C ILE A 98 13.07 0.05 22.03
N ARG A 99 13.97 0.81 22.65
CA ARG A 99 13.81 1.31 24.01
C ARG A 99 13.11 2.66 23.93
N LYS A 100 11.93 2.77 24.53
CA LYS A 100 11.29 4.07 24.77
C LYS A 100 11.72 4.54 26.16
N ASP A 101 12.24 5.76 26.25
CA ASP A 101 12.42 6.37 27.57
C ASP A 101 11.03 6.71 28.13
N THR A 102 10.80 6.38 29.39
CA THR A 102 9.49 6.54 30.06
C THR A 102 9.05 8.00 30.23
N ALA A 103 9.87 8.96 29.80
CA ALA A 103 9.57 10.40 29.84
C ALA A 103 8.62 10.85 28.71
N ASP A 104 8.41 10.05 27.66
CA ASP A 104 7.61 10.41 26.47
C ASP A 104 6.21 9.75 26.42
N ILE A 105 5.78 9.11 27.52
CA ILE A 105 4.42 8.56 27.65
C ILE A 105 3.57 9.60 28.40
N PRO A 106 2.64 10.32 27.73
CA PRO A 106 1.70 11.18 28.46
C PRO A 106 0.76 10.29 29.31
N ASP A 107 0.50 10.74 30.55
CA ASP A 107 -0.43 10.12 31.52
C ASP A 107 -1.79 9.75 30.91
#